data_AF-A0A938RD33-F1
#
_entry.id   AF-A0A938RD33-F1
#
_cell.length_a   1.000
_cell.length_b   1.000
_cell.length_c   1.000
_cell.angle_alpha   90.00
_cell.angle_beta   90.00
_cell.angle_gamma   90.00
#
_symmetry.space_group_name_H-M   'P 1'
#
loop_
_entity.id
_entity.type
_entity.pdbx_description
1 polymer ?
#
loop_
_entity_poly.entity_id
_entity_poly.type
_entity_poly.pdbx_seq_one_letter_code
_entity_poly.pdbx_strand_id
1 'polypeptide(L)'
;MLDIDDEARTLAEKIISNKGMPEEFPEDALHIAVAAVNGIEVIITWNIGHLNNPFTRKKIRQIVENQGYACPEICSPDELLEVKK
;
A
#
# COMPACT_ATOMS: atom_id res chain seq x y z
N MET A 1 16.49 1.48 -7.40
CA MET A 1 16.06 1.28 -6.00
C MET A 1 15.22 2.49 -5.68
N LEU A 2 13.97 2.33 -5.23
CA LEU A 2 13.14 3.49 -4.84
C LEU A 2 13.70 4.08 -3.56
N ASP A 3 13.80 5.40 -3.49
CA ASP A 3 14.31 6.09 -2.30
C ASP A 3 13.24 6.12 -1.20
N ILE A 4 13.66 5.87 0.03
CA ILE A 4 12.78 5.96 1.20
C ILE A 4 12.92 7.37 1.74
N ASP A 5 12.13 8.28 1.17
CA ASP A 5 12.10 9.67 1.61
C ASP A 5 11.36 9.82 2.96
N ASP A 6 11.57 10.93 3.64
CA ASP A 6 10.90 11.26 4.91
C ASP A 6 9.37 11.38 4.73
N GLU A 7 8.92 11.76 3.53
CA GLU A 7 7.50 11.72 3.15
C GLU A 7 6.93 10.29 3.19
N ALA A 8 7.69 9.30 2.68
CA ALA A 8 7.25 7.90 2.68
C ALA A 8 7.21 7.33 4.10
N ARG A 9 8.17 7.69 4.96
CA ARG A 9 8.13 7.29 6.38
C ARG A 9 6.93 7.90 7.10
N THR A 10 6.70 9.19 6.92
CA THR A 10 5.56 9.91 7.50
C THR A 10 4.23 9.29 7.04
N LEU A 11 4.13 8.93 5.77
CA LEU A 11 2.95 8.29 5.22
C LEU A 11 2.75 6.88 5.78
N ALA A 12 3.82 6.09 5.92
CA ALA A 12 3.77 4.77 6.54
C ALA A 12 3.28 4.83 8.00
N GLU A 13 3.80 5.76 8.80
CA GLU A 13 3.35 5.98 10.18
C GLU A 13 1.87 6.38 10.25
N LYS A 14 1.40 7.22 9.31
CA LYS A 14 -0.02 7.57 9.21
C LYS A 14 -0.89 6.39 8.84
N ILE A 15 -0.43 5.51 7.95
CA ILE A 15 -1.15 4.28 7.58
C ILE A 15 -1.30 3.37 8.81
N ILE A 16 -0.24 3.17 9.59
CA ILE A 16 -0.28 2.37 10.83
C ILE A 16 -1.18 3.04 11.88
N SER A 17 -0.99 4.33 12.14
CA SER A 17 -1.75 5.09 13.15
C SER A 17 -3.25 5.14 12.87
N ASN A 18 -3.64 5.18 11.60
CA ASN A 18 -5.04 5.14 11.19
C ASN A 18 -5.60 3.72 11.10
N LYS A 19 -4.86 2.69 11.55
CA LYS A 19 -5.22 1.27 11.46
C LYS A 19 -5.50 0.84 10.00
N GLY A 20 -4.71 1.35 9.06
CA GLY A 20 -4.63 0.87 7.68
C GLY A 20 -3.70 -0.34 7.54
N MET A 21 -2.80 -0.55 8.49
CA MET A 21 -1.92 -1.71 8.60
C MET A 21 -1.78 -2.12 10.07
N PRO A 22 -1.57 -3.41 10.37
CA PRO A 22 -1.18 -3.84 11.71
C PRO A 22 0.21 -3.30 12.04
N GLU A 23 0.42 -2.87 13.29
CA GLU A 23 1.72 -2.47 13.83
C GLU A 23 2.77 -3.61 13.82
N GLU A 24 2.32 -4.86 13.67
CA GLU A 24 3.15 -6.06 13.53
C GLU A 24 3.86 -6.12 12.16
N PHE A 25 3.39 -5.38 11.15
CA PHE A 25 3.92 -5.37 9.79
C PHE A 25 4.22 -3.94 9.27
N PRO A 26 5.16 -3.21 9.91
CA PRO A 26 5.48 -1.84 9.50
C PRO A 26 6.18 -1.77 8.13
N GLU A 27 6.84 -2.85 7.71
CA GLU A 27 7.52 -2.96 6.42
C GLU A 27 6.55 -2.91 5.24
N ASP A 28 5.38 -3.56 5.34
CA ASP A 28 4.36 -3.53 4.30
C ASP A 28 3.74 -2.13 4.17
N ALA A 29 3.49 -1.45 5.31
CA ALA A 29 3.04 -0.06 5.32
C ALA A 29 4.06 0.86 4.63
N LEU A 30 5.35 0.63 4.86
CA LEU A 30 6.42 1.38 4.21
C LEU A 30 6.49 1.12 2.70
N HIS A 31 6.35 -0.13 2.25
CA HIS A 31 6.31 -0.44 0.82
C HIS A 31 5.17 0.29 0.10
N ILE A 32 3.98 0.30 0.70
CA ILE A 32 2.81 1.02 0.15
C ILE A 32 3.06 2.52 0.13
N ALA A 33 3.63 3.07 1.20
CA ALA A 33 3.92 4.48 1.29
C ALA A 33 4.97 4.94 0.26
N VAL A 34 6.05 4.17 0.09
CA VAL A 34 7.08 4.43 -0.92
C VAL A 34 6.46 4.38 -2.31
N ALA A 35 5.64 3.37 -2.61
CA ALA A 35 4.95 3.26 -3.89
C ALA A 35 4.02 4.46 -4.14
N ALA A 36 3.22 4.86 -3.14
CA ALA A 36 2.32 6.01 -3.25
C ALA A 36 3.06 7.33 -3.47
N VAL A 37 4.15 7.57 -2.73
CA VAL A 37 4.98 8.79 -2.85
C VAL A 37 5.68 8.85 -4.21
N ASN A 38 6.12 7.70 -4.73
CA ASN A 38 6.77 7.62 -6.04
C ASN A 38 5.76 7.55 -7.22
N GLY A 39 4.45 7.59 -6.96
CA GLY A 39 3.42 7.54 -8.00
C GLY A 39 3.32 6.18 -8.70
N ILE A 40 3.72 5.09 -8.03
CA ILE A 40 3.55 3.73 -8.54
C ILE A 40 2.05 3.40 -8.53
N GLU A 41 1.52 2.98 -9.68
CA GLU A 41 0.10 2.68 -9.82
C GLU A 41 -0.27 1.28 -9.32
N VAL A 42 0.66 0.31 -9.36
CA VAL A 42 0.37 -1.09 -9.03
C VAL A 42 1.49 -1.71 -8.18
N ILE A 43 1.13 -2.37 -7.09
CA ILE A 43 2.01 -3.24 -6.30
C ILE A 43 1.56 -4.69 -6.49
N ILE A 44 2.45 -5.52 -7.02
CA ILE A 44 2.22 -6.96 -7.11
C ILE A 44 2.84 -7.61 -5.88
N THR A 45 2.03 -8.28 -5.07
CA THR A 45 2.53 -8.99 -3.89
C THR A 45 1.99 -10.41 -3.82
N TRP A 46 2.87 -11.34 -3.45
CA TRP A 46 2.50 -12.71 -3.09
C TRP A 46 2.01 -12.80 -1.64
N ASN A 47 2.22 -11.76 -0.83
CA ASN A 47 1.84 -11.70 0.57
C ASN A 47 0.42 -11.15 0.74
N ILE A 48 -0.55 -11.92 0.29
CA ILE A 48 -1.97 -11.53 0.33
C ILE A 48 -2.58 -11.86 1.70
N GLY A 49 -1.98 -12.73 2.53
CA GLY A 49 -2.59 -13.21 3.79
C GLY A 49 -3.01 -12.12 4.78
N HIS A 50 -2.26 -11.02 4.89
CA HIS A 50 -2.54 -9.93 5.84
C HIS A 50 -3.10 -8.67 5.16
N LEU A 51 -2.95 -8.57 3.84
CA LEU A 51 -3.31 -7.42 3.00
C LEU A 51 -4.63 -7.63 2.22
N ASN A 52 -5.18 -8.85 2.21
CA ASN A 52 -6.39 -9.20 1.44
C ASN A 52 -7.70 -8.74 2.05
N ASN A 53 -7.71 -8.13 3.25
CA ASN A 53 -8.98 -7.70 3.79
C ASN A 53 -9.43 -6.47 2.96
N PRO A 54 -10.53 -6.55 2.20
CA PRO A 54 -10.95 -5.46 1.30
C PRO A 54 -11.23 -4.17 2.08
N PHE A 55 -11.61 -4.29 3.35
CA PHE A 55 -11.72 -3.16 4.29
C PHE A 55 -10.37 -2.48 4.56
N THR A 56 -9.31 -3.26 4.74
CA THR A 56 -7.94 -2.76 4.94
C THR A 56 -7.46 -2.03 3.69
N ARG A 57 -7.60 -2.64 2.50
CA ARG A 57 -7.27 -1.99 1.21
C ARG A 57 -8.00 -0.67 1.02
N LYS A 58 -9.32 -0.65 1.25
CA LYS A 58 -10.13 0.57 1.13
C LYS A 58 -9.68 1.65 2.11
N LYS A 59 -9.31 1.25 3.33
CA LYS A 59 -8.86 2.17 4.36
C LYS A 59 -7.48 2.75 4.07
N ILE A 60 -6.54 1.93 3.62
CA ILE A 60 -5.23 2.38 3.11
C ILE A 60 -5.45 3.40 2.01
N ARG A 61 -6.30 3.10 1.02
CA ARG A 61 -6.64 4.02 -0.07
C ARG A 61 -7.15 5.36 0.46
N GLN A 62 -8.11 5.35 1.38
CA GLN A 62 -8.61 6.58 2.00
C GLN A 62 -7.53 7.37 2.76
N ILE A 63 -6.63 6.69 3.48
CA ILE A 63 -5.56 7.35 4.23
C ILE A 63 -4.58 8.01 3.26
N VAL A 64 -4.16 7.29 2.21
CA VAL A 64 -3.20 7.78 1.22
C VAL A 64 -3.78 8.93 0.40
N GLU A 65 -5.04 8.81 -0.04
CA GLU A 65 -5.75 9.88 -0.76
C GLU A 65 -5.98 11.12 0.13
N ASN A 66 -6.28 10.94 1.43
CA ASN A 66 -6.37 12.06 2.37
C ASN A 66 -5.03 12.79 2.58
N GLN A 67 -3.91 12.14 2.30
CA GLN A 67 -2.59 12.77 2.31
C GLN A 67 -2.23 13.42 0.97
N GLY A 68 -3.09 13.30 -0.05
CA GLY A 68 -2.87 13.89 -1.37
C GLY A 68 -2.07 13.03 -2.33
N TYR A 69 -1.81 11.75 -2.00
CA TYR A 69 -1.10 10.82 -2.87
C TYR A 69 -2.09 9.86 -3.56
N ALA A 70 -1.69 9.32 -4.71
CA ALA A 70 -2.42 8.26 -5.37
C ALA A 70 -2.11 6.92 -4.67
N CYS A 71 -3.15 6.21 -4.21
CA CYS A 71 -2.95 4.90 -3.61
C CYS A 71 -2.67 3.85 -4.68
N PRO A 72 -1.54 3.11 -4.59
CA PRO A 72 -1.27 2.01 -5.49
C PRO A 72 -2.35 0.94 -5.38
N GLU A 73 -2.70 0.34 -6.52
CA GLU A 73 -3.53 -0.84 -6.57
C GLU A 73 -2.69 -2.06 -6.20
N ILE A 74 -3.05 -2.69 -5.08
CA ILE A 74 -2.38 -3.89 -4.61
C ILE A 74 -3.07 -5.07 -5.26
N CYS A 75 -2.34 -5.87 -6.02
CA CYS A 75 -2.87 -7.05 -6.68
C CYS A 75 -1.99 -8.27 -6.44
N SER A 76 -2.65 -9.41 -6.45
CA SER A 76 -1.99 -10.71 -6.49
C SER A 76 -1.45 -10.96 -7.90
N PRO A 77 -0.34 -11.69 -8.07
CA PRO A 77 0.10 -12.11 -9.40
C PRO A 77 -0.94 -12.98 -10.11
N ASP A 78 -1.71 -13.77 -9.35
CA ASP A 78 -2.84 -14.54 -9.88
C ASP A 78 -3.94 -13.62 -10.44
N GLU A 79 -4.34 -12.59 -9.68
CA GLU A 79 -5.29 -11.56 -10.13
C GLU A 79 -4.78 -10.80 -11.38
N LEU A 80 -3.48 -10.54 -11.46
CA LEU A 80 -2.88 -9.85 -12.61
C LEU A 80 -2.91 -10.72 -13.88
N LEU A 81 -2.70 -12.03 -13.73
CA LEU A 81 -2.67 -12.98 -14.84
C LEU A 81 -4.07 -13.31 -15.36
N GLU A 82 -5.11 -13.17 -14.53
CA GLU A 82 -6.51 -13.31 -14.96
C GLU A 82 -6.99 -12.14 -15.84
N VAL A 83 -6.26 -11.02 -15.89
CA VAL A 83 -6.55 -9.90 -16.79
C VAL A 83 -5.97 -10.14 -18.19
N LYS A 84 -6.40 -11.22 -18.87
CA LYS A 84 -6.48 -11.31 -20.34
C LYS A 84 -7.10 -12.63 -20.79
N LYS A 85 -8.37 -12.56 -21.22
CA LYS A 85 -8.79 -13.20 -22.46
C LYS A 85 -9.84 -12.35 -23.17
#